data_AF-A0A4Q3TM51-F1
#
_entry.id   AF-A0A4Q3TM51-F1
#
_cell.length_a   1.000
_cell.length_b   1.000
_cell.length_c   1.000
_cell.angle_alpha   90.00
_cell.angle_beta   90.00
_cell.angle_gamma   90.00
#
_symmetry.space_group_name_H-M   'P 1'
#
loop_
_entity.id
_entity.type
_entity.pdbx_description
1 polymer ?
#
loop_
_entity_poly.entity_id
_entity_poly.type
_entity_poly.pdbx_seq_one_letter_code
_entity_poly.pdbx_strand_id
1 'polypeptide(L)'
;MATVQVALWVVVLLVALALVFDFMNGFHDAANSIATVVSTGVLKPGQAVVFAASFNFIAIFIFHLSVAATVGKGIVQPGIVDTHVVFGALIGAITWNLITWYYGIPSSSSHALIGGIVGAVMAKSGAGALVSGGVLKTVAFIFVSPLLGFVLGSLMLVAVSWIFRKSTPSRVDRWFRRLQLISAGAYSLGHGGNDAQKTIGIIWMLLIATGYSSATAESPPTWAIVGCYMAIAAGTMFGGWRIVKTMGQKITKLKPVGGFCAETGGALTLFLATALGIPVSTTHTITGAIVGVGSTRRASAVRWGVAGNIIWAWILTIPASAFVAAIAYWVSLQIF
;
A
#
# COMPACT_ATOMS: atom_id res chain seq x y z
N MET A 1 22.15 25.49 4.74
CA MET A 1 21.78 24.22 5.38
C MET A 1 22.94 23.83 6.27
N ALA A 2 22.80 23.90 7.59
CA ALA A 2 23.80 23.35 8.50
C ALA A 2 23.66 21.83 8.44
N THR A 3 24.65 21.14 7.87
CA THR A 3 24.72 19.68 7.92
C THR A 3 24.92 19.28 9.39
N VAL A 4 23.88 18.77 10.02
CA VAL A 4 24.00 18.13 11.33
C VAL A 4 24.92 16.93 11.13
N GLN A 5 26.02 16.84 11.88
CA GLN A 5 26.83 15.62 11.96
C GLN A 5 26.00 14.54 12.64
N VAL A 6 25.17 13.87 11.85
CA VAL A 6 24.43 12.69 12.30
C VAL A 6 25.39 11.52 12.31
N ALA A 7 25.47 10.82 13.44
CA ALA A 7 26.28 9.62 13.53
C ALA A 7 25.79 8.57 12.51
N LEU A 8 26.71 7.99 11.73
CA LEU A 8 26.39 7.04 10.66
C LEU A 8 25.45 5.90 11.11
N TRP A 9 25.60 5.45 12.36
CA TRP A 9 24.77 4.40 12.93
C TRP A 9 23.27 4.75 12.95
N VAL A 10 22.92 6.03 13.14
CA VAL A 10 21.52 6.50 13.11
C VAL A 10 20.96 6.36 11.70
N VAL A 11 21.73 6.75 10.68
CA VAL A 11 21.30 6.62 9.28
C VAL A 11 21.10 5.15 8.92
N VAL A 12 22.04 4.28 9.30
CA VAL A 12 21.94 2.83 9.08
C VAL A 12 20.71 2.25 9.79
N LEU A 13 20.45 2.65 11.04
CA LEU A 13 19.27 2.23 11.80
C LEU A 13 17.98 2.63 11.09
N LEU A 14 17.88 3.88 10.61
CA LEU A 14 16.67 4.37 9.96
C LEU A 14 16.44 3.74 8.58
N VAL A 15 17.51 3.46 7.83
CA VAL A 15 17.43 2.65 6.60
C VAL A 15 16.93 1.25 6.92
N ALA A 16 17.47 0.59 7.95
CA ALA A 16 17.01 -0.72 8.37
C ALA A 16 15.53 -0.69 8.80
N LEU A 17 15.11 0.34 9.54
CA LEU A 17 13.73 0.53 9.95
C LEU A 17 12.80 0.77 8.75
N ALA A 18 13.24 1.51 7.74
CA ALA A 18 12.50 1.70 6.50
C ALA A 18 12.34 0.37 5.73
N LEU A 19 13.38 -0.46 5.66
CA LEU A 19 13.27 -1.80 5.06
C LEU A 19 12.36 -2.73 5.88
N VAL A 20 12.35 -2.62 7.21
CA VAL A 20 11.39 -3.34 8.06
C VAL A 20 9.97 -2.88 7.77
N PHE A 21 9.74 -1.57 7.62
CA PHE A 21 8.44 -1.04 7.20
C PHE A 21 8.02 -1.59 5.83
N ASP A 22 8.94 -1.67 4.85
CA ASP A 22 8.63 -2.17 3.51
C ASP A 22 8.35 -3.67 3.50
N PHE A 23 9.11 -4.44 4.28
CA PHE A 23 8.83 -5.84 4.56
C PHE A 23 7.45 -6.01 5.18
N MET A 24 7.14 -5.20 6.19
CA MET A 24 5.83 -5.19 6.82
C MET A 24 4.72 -4.82 5.85
N ASN A 25 4.98 -3.88 4.95
CA ASN A 25 4.03 -3.49 3.92
C ASN A 25 3.75 -4.67 2.98
N GLY A 26 4.80 -5.32 2.48
CA GLY A 26 4.70 -6.54 1.69
C GLY A 26 3.94 -7.65 2.41
N PHE A 27 4.13 -7.81 3.72
CA PHE A 27 3.44 -8.80 4.55
C PHE A 27 1.97 -8.49 4.79
N HIS A 28 1.64 -7.22 5.08
CA HIS A 28 0.30 -6.75 5.39
C HIS A 28 -0.58 -6.75 4.13
N ASP A 29 -0.04 -6.18 3.06
CA ASP A 29 -0.74 -5.98 1.79
C ASP A 29 -0.62 -7.19 0.85
N ALA A 30 0.11 -8.25 1.23
CA ALA A 30 0.04 -9.57 0.59
C ALA A 30 -1.41 -10.03 0.41
N ALA A 31 -2.28 -9.67 1.36
CA ALA A 31 -3.69 -9.98 1.31
C ALA A 31 -4.42 -9.40 0.08
N ASN A 32 -3.94 -8.29 -0.45
CA ASN A 32 -4.62 -7.57 -1.52
C ASN A 32 -4.58 -8.32 -2.86
N SER A 33 -3.50 -9.05 -3.16
CA SER A 33 -3.40 -9.86 -4.38
C SER A 33 -3.68 -11.34 -4.19
N ILE A 34 -3.54 -11.85 -2.96
CA ILE A 34 -3.63 -13.29 -2.66
C ILE A 34 -5.04 -13.70 -2.22
N ALA A 35 -5.77 -12.84 -1.52
CA ALA A 35 -7.03 -13.23 -0.88
C ALA A 35 -8.10 -13.68 -1.88
N THR A 36 -8.18 -13.03 -3.03
CA THR A 36 -9.09 -13.38 -4.12
C THR A 36 -8.71 -14.71 -4.77
N VAL A 37 -7.44 -14.96 -5.05
CA VAL A 37 -6.96 -16.19 -5.71
C VAL A 37 -7.07 -17.42 -4.80
N VAL A 38 -6.78 -17.23 -3.51
CA VAL A 38 -6.90 -18.29 -2.51
C VAL A 38 -8.35 -18.56 -2.16
N SER A 39 -9.21 -17.54 -2.05
CA SER A 39 -10.64 -17.73 -1.75
C SER A 39 -11.42 -18.37 -2.90
N THR A 40 -11.04 -18.12 -4.15
CA THR A 40 -11.64 -18.77 -5.33
C THR A 40 -11.08 -20.17 -5.58
N GLY A 41 -10.03 -20.57 -4.86
CA GLY A 41 -9.37 -21.86 -5.00
C GLY A 41 -8.64 -22.02 -6.33
N VAL A 42 -8.08 -20.94 -6.89
CA VAL A 42 -7.25 -20.96 -8.10
C VAL A 42 -5.82 -21.40 -7.78
N LEU A 43 -5.25 -20.91 -6.68
CA LEU A 43 -3.95 -21.34 -6.16
C LEU A 43 -4.05 -21.80 -4.71
N LYS A 44 -3.15 -22.70 -4.32
CA LYS A 44 -2.91 -23.01 -2.91
C LYS A 44 -2.23 -21.82 -2.22
N PRO A 45 -2.44 -21.61 -0.91
CA PRO A 45 -1.81 -20.54 -0.13
C PRO A 45 -0.31 -20.33 -0.41
N GLY A 46 0.50 -21.39 -0.34
CA GLY A 46 1.94 -21.32 -0.58
C GLY A 46 2.31 -20.91 -2.02
N GLN A 47 1.54 -21.33 -3.02
CA GLN A 47 1.78 -20.93 -4.41
C GLN A 47 1.42 -19.46 -4.62
N ALA A 48 0.36 -18.99 -3.98
CA ALA A 48 -0.11 -17.61 -4.13
C ALA A 48 0.88 -16.60 -3.54
N VAL A 49 1.52 -16.89 -2.39
CA VAL A 49 2.55 -16.01 -1.81
C VAL A 49 3.79 -15.91 -2.68
N VAL A 50 4.29 -17.03 -3.23
CA VAL A 50 5.45 -17.04 -4.14
C VAL A 50 5.13 -16.29 -5.43
N PHE A 51 3.93 -16.53 -5.97
CA PHE A 51 3.45 -15.84 -7.17
C PHE A 51 3.39 -14.32 -6.95
N ALA A 52 2.72 -13.86 -5.90
CA ALA A 52 2.61 -12.44 -5.58
C ALA A 52 3.98 -11.79 -5.30
N ALA A 53 4.84 -12.44 -4.51
CA ALA A 53 6.18 -11.95 -4.21
C ALA A 53 7.05 -11.79 -5.48
N SER A 54 6.95 -12.73 -6.42
CA SER A 54 7.68 -12.65 -7.70
C SER A 54 7.25 -11.43 -8.52
N PHE A 55 5.95 -11.16 -8.62
CA PHE A 55 5.45 -9.99 -9.33
C PHE A 55 5.73 -8.67 -8.61
N ASN A 56 5.71 -8.67 -7.27
CA ASN A 56 6.15 -7.52 -6.47
C ASN A 56 7.61 -7.17 -6.76
N PHE A 57 8.50 -8.17 -6.88
CA PHE A 57 9.89 -7.95 -7.23
C PHE A 57 10.07 -7.48 -8.68
N ILE A 58 9.41 -8.14 -9.64
CA ILE A 58 9.50 -7.81 -11.08
C ILE A 58 9.11 -6.35 -11.38
N ALA A 59 8.26 -5.74 -10.56
CA ALA A 59 7.85 -4.35 -10.71
C ALA A 59 9.03 -3.35 -10.79
N ILE A 60 10.20 -3.68 -10.22
CA ILE A 60 11.43 -2.89 -10.33
C ILE A 60 11.84 -2.59 -11.79
N PHE A 61 11.55 -3.51 -12.71
CA PHE A 61 11.95 -3.39 -14.12
C PHE A 61 10.91 -2.69 -15.00
N ILE A 62 9.74 -2.35 -14.45
CA ILE A 62 8.58 -1.93 -15.25
C ILE A 62 8.18 -0.49 -14.95
N PHE A 63 8.22 -0.07 -13.68
CA PHE A 63 7.72 1.25 -13.28
C PHE A 63 8.84 2.26 -13.08
N HIS A 64 8.61 3.47 -13.60
CA HIS A 64 9.42 4.64 -13.27
C HIS A 64 9.18 5.08 -11.81
N LEU A 65 10.18 5.71 -11.20
CA LEU A 65 10.22 6.08 -9.77
C LEU A 65 9.41 7.35 -9.42
N SER A 66 8.30 7.59 -10.12
CA SER A 66 7.48 8.80 -9.97
C SER A 66 6.83 8.91 -8.59
N VAL A 67 6.42 7.80 -7.98
CA VAL A 67 5.81 7.79 -6.64
C VAL A 67 6.84 8.11 -5.57
N ALA A 68 8.08 7.59 -5.72
CA ALA A 68 9.18 7.87 -4.80
C ALA A 68 9.51 9.38 -4.78
N ALA A 69 9.48 10.04 -5.94
CA ALA A 69 9.65 11.48 -6.05
C ALA A 69 8.55 12.27 -5.33
N THR A 70 7.29 11.86 -5.48
CA THR A 70 6.15 12.49 -4.79
C THR A 70 6.23 12.33 -3.27
N VAL A 71 6.59 11.14 -2.77
CA VAL A 71 6.74 10.91 -1.32
C VAL A 71 7.94 11.69 -0.77
N GLY A 72 9.06 11.70 -1.50
CA GLY A 72 10.29 12.38 -1.10
C GLY A 72 10.18 13.90 -0.99
N LYS A 73 9.27 14.55 -1.75
CA LYS A 73 9.20 16.02 -1.86
C LYS A 73 7.81 16.65 -1.66
N GLY A 74 6.74 15.85 -1.61
CA GLY A 74 5.36 16.36 -1.77
C GLY A 74 4.54 16.56 -0.48
N ILE A 75 5.03 16.13 0.69
CA ILE A 75 4.23 16.10 1.93
C ILE A 75 4.69 17.15 2.95
N VAL A 76 5.99 17.41 3.04
CA VAL A 76 6.60 18.27 4.07
C VAL A 76 7.47 19.33 3.39
N GLN A 77 7.51 20.54 3.95
CA GLN A 77 8.38 21.59 3.45
C GLN A 77 9.87 21.18 3.50
N PRO A 78 10.68 21.53 2.49
CA PRO A 78 12.11 21.24 2.49
C PRO A 78 12.82 21.78 3.74
N GLY A 79 13.72 21.00 4.32
CA GLY A 79 14.52 21.39 5.50
C GLY A 79 13.85 21.12 6.85
N ILE A 80 12.59 20.70 6.89
CA ILE A 80 11.92 20.30 8.14
C ILE A 80 12.20 18.84 8.47
N VAL A 81 12.36 17.98 7.47
CA VAL A 81 12.60 16.55 7.72
C VAL A 81 14.03 16.35 8.21
N ASP A 82 14.16 15.70 9.36
CA ASP A 82 15.41 15.20 9.92
C ASP A 82 15.29 13.71 10.29
N THR A 83 16.33 13.18 10.92
CA THR A 83 16.40 11.80 11.40
C THR A 83 15.29 11.45 12.40
N HIS A 84 14.90 12.39 13.25
CA HIS A 84 13.87 12.21 14.28
C HIS A 84 12.47 12.15 13.66
N VAL A 85 12.20 12.99 12.65
CA VAL A 85 10.95 12.92 11.88
C VAL A 85 10.83 11.59 11.15
N VAL A 86 11.90 11.13 10.49
CA VAL A 86 11.91 9.83 9.79
C VAL A 86 11.72 8.68 10.77
N PHE A 87 12.39 8.71 11.93
CA PHE A 87 12.20 7.71 12.99
C PHE A 87 10.75 7.67 13.46
N GLY A 88 10.19 8.82 13.86
CA GLY A 88 8.81 8.91 14.34
C GLY A 88 7.82 8.41 13.30
N ALA A 89 7.98 8.82 12.04
CA ALA A 89 7.11 8.40 10.95
C ALA A 89 7.11 6.88 10.74
N LEU A 90 8.30 6.26 10.71
CA LEU A 90 8.44 4.82 10.51
C LEU A 90 7.89 4.03 11.71
N ILE A 91 8.21 4.43 12.94
CA ILE A 91 7.70 3.76 14.15
C ILE A 91 6.18 3.86 14.23
N GLY A 92 5.60 5.03 13.96
CA GLY A 92 4.15 5.22 13.95
C GLY A 92 3.47 4.32 12.92
N ALA A 93 4.02 4.25 11.72
CA ALA A 93 3.48 3.41 10.64
C ALA A 93 3.62 1.91 10.92
N ILE A 94 4.80 1.45 11.34
CA ILE A 94 5.09 0.06 11.71
C ILE A 94 4.18 -0.39 12.85
N THR A 95 4.09 0.41 13.92
CA THR A 95 3.30 0.06 15.10
C THR A 95 1.82 -0.08 14.74
N TRP A 96 1.28 0.87 13.97
CA TRP A 96 -0.11 0.80 13.55
C TRP A 96 -0.38 -0.41 12.63
N ASN A 97 0.52 -0.68 11.68
CA ASN A 97 0.42 -1.85 10.82
C ASN A 97 0.46 -3.18 11.60
N LEU A 98 1.28 -3.28 12.66
CA LEU A 98 1.31 -4.46 13.54
C LEU A 98 -0.01 -4.63 14.28
N ILE A 99 -0.56 -3.54 14.83
CA ILE A 99 -1.83 -3.55 15.56
C ILE A 99 -2.95 -4.02 14.62
N THR A 100 -3.10 -3.40 13.46
CA THR A 100 -4.20 -3.73 12.53
C THR A 100 -4.05 -5.14 11.98
N TRP A 101 -2.83 -5.59 11.68
CA TRP A 101 -2.57 -6.97 11.31
C TRP A 101 -2.95 -7.95 12.43
N TYR A 102 -2.58 -7.66 13.68
CA TYR A 102 -2.91 -8.50 14.82
C TYR A 102 -4.42 -8.71 14.94
N TYR A 103 -5.21 -7.65 14.77
CA TYR A 103 -6.67 -7.73 14.76
C TYR A 103 -7.28 -8.20 13.42
N GLY A 104 -6.46 -8.46 12.39
CA GLY A 104 -6.91 -8.88 11.07
C GLY A 104 -7.76 -7.83 10.35
N ILE A 105 -7.50 -6.55 10.64
CA ILE A 105 -8.18 -5.38 10.08
C ILE A 105 -7.41 -4.95 8.82
N PRO A 106 -8.05 -4.95 7.63
CA PRO A 106 -7.44 -4.43 6.42
C PRO A 106 -7.26 -2.90 6.52
N SER A 107 -6.06 -2.47 6.88
CA SER A 107 -5.63 -1.07 6.91
C SER A 107 -4.70 -0.74 5.75
N SER A 108 -4.44 0.54 5.53
CA SER A 108 -3.50 1.01 4.50
C SER A 108 -2.16 1.40 5.11
N SER A 109 -1.10 0.69 4.75
CA SER A 109 0.28 1.07 5.10
C SER A 109 0.66 2.46 4.58
N SER A 110 0.12 2.87 3.44
CA SER A 110 0.38 4.18 2.85
C SER A 110 -0.17 5.31 3.73
N HIS A 111 -1.40 5.18 4.20
CA HIS A 111 -2.00 6.16 5.11
C HIS A 111 -1.36 6.11 6.49
N ALA A 112 -0.92 4.93 6.95
CA ALA A 112 -0.17 4.79 8.19
C ALA A 112 1.16 5.57 8.12
N LEU A 113 1.90 5.44 7.01
CA LEU A 113 3.14 6.19 6.75
C LEU A 113 2.91 7.69 6.68
N ILE A 114 1.89 8.13 5.95
CA ILE A 114 1.60 9.57 5.80
C ILE A 114 1.11 10.16 7.13
N GLY A 115 0.26 9.45 7.86
CA GLY A 115 -0.08 9.82 9.24
C GLY A 115 1.15 9.90 10.13
N GLY A 116 2.09 8.95 10.00
CA GLY A 116 3.35 8.99 10.72
C GLY A 116 4.19 10.24 10.42
N ILE A 117 4.35 10.59 9.14
CA ILE A 117 5.03 11.82 8.72
C ILE A 117 4.32 13.05 9.30
N VAL A 118 3.00 13.13 9.15
CA VAL A 118 2.19 14.24 9.64
C VAL A 118 2.36 14.41 11.15
N GLY A 119 2.25 13.33 11.92
CA GLY A 119 2.39 13.34 13.38
C GLY A 119 3.78 13.78 13.84
N ALA A 120 4.84 13.22 13.24
CA ALA A 120 6.21 13.58 13.59
C ALA A 120 6.54 15.04 13.24
N VAL A 121 6.09 15.53 12.08
CA VAL A 121 6.28 16.95 11.68
C VAL A 121 5.48 17.90 12.58
N MET A 122 4.25 17.53 12.95
CA MET A 122 3.45 18.31 13.89
C MET A 122 4.12 18.40 15.26
N ALA A 123 4.74 17.31 15.73
CA ALA A 123 5.50 17.31 16.98
C ALA A 123 6.75 18.20 16.92
N LYS A 124 7.46 18.20 15.77
CA LYS A 124 8.67 19.03 15.57
C LYS A 124 8.39 20.52 15.43
N SER A 125 7.46 20.87 14.56
CA SER A 125 7.34 22.23 14.01
C SER A 125 5.90 22.76 13.95
N GLY A 126 4.94 22.01 14.48
CA GLY A 126 3.51 22.33 14.36
C GLY A 126 2.96 22.12 12.94
N ALA A 127 1.68 22.44 12.75
CA ALA A 127 0.96 22.17 11.50
C ALA A 127 1.42 23.04 10.31
N GLY A 128 2.07 24.18 10.55
CA GLY A 128 2.48 25.14 9.51
C GLY A 128 3.55 24.62 8.54
N ALA A 129 4.30 23.58 8.92
CA ALA A 129 5.34 22.95 8.11
C ALA A 129 4.81 21.90 7.12
N LEU A 130 3.53 21.53 7.22
CA LEU A 130 2.89 20.57 6.33
C LEU A 130 2.49 21.23 5.01
N VAL A 131 2.72 20.53 3.91
CA VAL A 131 2.23 20.97 2.60
C VAL A 131 0.77 20.59 2.49
N SER A 132 -0.12 21.57 2.73
CA SER A 132 -1.58 21.37 2.75
C SER A 132 -2.10 20.63 1.50
N GLY A 133 -1.57 20.95 0.32
CA GLY A 133 -1.92 20.28 -0.93
C GLY A 133 -1.55 18.79 -0.96
N GLY A 134 -0.41 18.39 -0.39
CA GLY A 134 0.03 16.99 -0.30
C GLY A 134 -0.79 16.18 0.70
N VAL A 135 -1.05 16.77 1.87
CA VAL A 135 -1.90 16.17 2.91
C VAL A 135 -3.34 16.03 2.41
N LEU A 136 -3.91 17.07 1.79
CA LEU A 136 -5.27 17.04 1.26
C LEU A 136 -5.43 16.00 0.15
N LYS A 137 -4.45 15.88 -0.76
CA LYS A 137 -4.44 14.80 -1.75
C LYS A 137 -4.48 13.44 -1.07
N THR A 138 -3.65 13.21 -0.05
CA THR A 138 -3.67 11.94 0.68
C THR A 138 -5.03 11.63 1.28
N VAL A 139 -5.61 12.60 2.01
CA VAL A 139 -6.93 12.43 2.65
C VAL A 139 -8.02 12.19 1.61
N ALA A 140 -7.99 12.90 0.48
CA ALA A 140 -8.94 12.68 -0.61
C ALA A 140 -8.85 11.25 -1.17
N PHE A 141 -7.64 10.72 -1.32
CA PHE A 141 -7.44 9.36 -1.84
C PHE A 141 -7.87 8.24 -0.89
N ILE A 142 -8.20 8.52 0.38
CA ILE A 142 -8.94 7.58 1.24
C ILE A 142 -10.29 7.24 0.63
N PHE A 143 -10.97 8.21 0.01
CA PHE A 143 -12.30 8.05 -0.57
C PHE A 143 -12.25 7.77 -2.08
N VAL A 144 -11.31 8.42 -2.80
CA VAL A 144 -11.21 8.27 -4.25
C VAL A 144 -10.72 6.88 -4.66
N SER A 145 -9.71 6.33 -3.98
CA SER A 145 -9.17 5.00 -4.34
C SER A 145 -10.17 3.84 -4.21
N PRO A 146 -10.95 3.69 -3.12
CA PRO A 146 -11.95 2.63 -3.05
C PRO A 146 -13.12 2.89 -4.00
N LEU A 147 -13.48 4.16 -4.26
CA LEU A 147 -14.52 4.49 -5.22
C LEU A 147 -14.12 4.12 -6.65
N LEU A 148 -12.89 4.44 -7.06
CA LEU A 148 -12.35 4.03 -8.36
C LEU A 148 -12.30 2.50 -8.47
N GLY A 149 -11.81 1.82 -7.44
CA GLY A 149 -11.84 0.36 -7.37
C GLY A 149 -13.26 -0.19 -7.54
N PHE A 150 -14.22 0.36 -6.79
CA PHE A 150 -15.63 -0.02 -6.86
C PHE A 150 -16.21 0.14 -8.26
N VAL A 151 -16.01 1.31 -8.87
CA VAL A 151 -16.52 1.62 -10.21
C VAL A 151 -15.88 0.71 -11.26
N LEU A 152 -14.54 0.64 -11.31
CA LEU A 152 -13.84 -0.16 -12.31
C LEU A 152 -14.10 -1.66 -12.15
N GLY A 153 -14.15 -2.18 -10.91
CA GLY A 153 -14.51 -3.57 -10.64
C GLY A 153 -15.94 -3.90 -11.07
N SER A 154 -16.89 -2.99 -10.81
CA SER A 154 -18.29 -3.12 -11.24
C SER A 154 -18.42 -3.12 -12.77
N LEU A 155 -17.80 -2.14 -13.43
CA LEU A 155 -17.80 -2.02 -14.89
C LEU A 155 -17.17 -3.25 -15.55
N MET A 156 -16.06 -3.76 -14.99
CA MET A 156 -15.42 -4.98 -15.47
C MET A 156 -16.35 -6.18 -15.38
N LEU A 157 -17.08 -6.35 -14.26
CA LEU A 157 -18.03 -7.43 -14.12
C LEU A 157 -19.21 -7.30 -15.09
N VAL A 158 -19.73 -6.08 -15.32
CA VAL A 158 -20.78 -5.84 -16.31
C VAL A 158 -20.29 -6.22 -17.70
N ALA A 159 -19.12 -5.72 -18.12
CA ALA A 159 -18.53 -6.01 -19.43
C ALA A 159 -18.34 -7.52 -19.64
N VAL A 160 -17.72 -8.21 -18.67
CA VAL A 160 -17.53 -9.66 -18.71
C VAL A 160 -18.87 -10.40 -18.76
N SER A 161 -19.87 -9.96 -18.00
CA SER A 161 -21.19 -10.60 -17.99
C SER A 161 -21.88 -10.50 -19.35
N TRP A 162 -21.75 -9.37 -20.04
CA TRP A 162 -22.30 -9.18 -21.39
C TRP A 162 -21.56 -10.02 -22.44
N ILE A 163 -20.22 -10.06 -22.39
CA ILE A 163 -19.39 -10.83 -23.33
C ILE A 163 -19.69 -12.33 -23.20
N PHE A 164 -19.79 -12.83 -21.96
CA PHE A 164 -19.97 -14.26 -21.69
C PHE A 164 -21.43 -14.67 -21.46
N ARG A 165 -22.42 -13.82 -21.74
CA ARG A 165 -23.85 -14.09 -21.49
C ARG A 165 -24.40 -15.36 -22.14
N LYS A 166 -23.80 -15.78 -23.27
CA LYS A 166 -24.17 -17.00 -24.01
C LYS A 166 -23.33 -18.23 -23.61
N SER A 167 -22.38 -18.08 -22.69
CA SER A 167 -21.48 -19.16 -22.27
C SER A 167 -22.02 -19.91 -21.06
N THR A 168 -21.77 -21.22 -21.00
CA THR A 168 -22.16 -22.03 -19.85
C THR A 168 -21.31 -21.70 -18.61
N PRO A 169 -21.87 -21.77 -17.38
CA PRO A 169 -21.14 -21.46 -16.16
C PRO A 169 -19.83 -22.25 -15.99
N SER A 170 -19.81 -23.52 -16.39
CA SER A 170 -18.62 -24.38 -16.32
C SER A 170 -17.51 -23.93 -17.26
N ARG A 171 -17.85 -23.43 -18.46
CA ARG A 171 -16.88 -22.90 -19.42
C ARG A 171 -16.29 -21.58 -18.92
N VAL A 172 -17.13 -20.71 -18.37
CA VAL A 172 -16.72 -19.45 -17.73
C VAL A 172 -15.76 -19.74 -16.59
N ASP A 173 -16.11 -20.63 -15.65
CA ASP A 173 -15.24 -20.97 -14.51
C ASP A 173 -13.85 -21.46 -14.97
N ARG A 174 -13.81 -22.38 -15.96
CA ARG A 174 -12.55 -22.93 -16.49
C ARG A 174 -11.62 -21.85 -17.07
N TRP A 175 -12.16 -20.90 -17.82
CA TRP A 175 -11.36 -19.81 -18.41
C TRP A 175 -10.94 -18.79 -17.35
N PHE A 176 -11.86 -18.37 -16.48
CA PHE A 176 -11.58 -17.35 -15.49
C PHE A 176 -10.63 -17.81 -14.38
N ARG A 177 -10.52 -19.12 -14.11
CA ARG A 177 -9.44 -19.64 -13.27
C ARG A 177 -8.04 -19.32 -13.82
N ARG A 178 -7.87 -19.31 -15.15
CA ARG A 178 -6.60 -18.96 -15.80
C ARG A 178 -6.43 -17.45 -15.90
N LEU A 179 -7.47 -16.74 -16.33
CA LEU A 179 -7.43 -15.28 -16.44
C LEU A 179 -7.22 -14.60 -15.08
N GLN A 180 -7.76 -15.16 -14.00
CA GLN A 180 -7.54 -14.64 -12.66
C GLN A 180 -6.05 -14.63 -12.27
N LEU A 181 -5.25 -15.58 -12.74
CA LEU A 181 -3.80 -15.54 -12.50
C LEU A 181 -3.16 -14.31 -13.16
N ILE A 182 -3.61 -13.95 -14.37
CA ILE A 182 -3.10 -12.77 -15.08
C ILE A 182 -3.49 -11.49 -14.32
N SER A 183 -4.75 -11.37 -13.90
CA SER A 183 -5.19 -10.19 -13.14
C SER A 183 -4.54 -10.10 -11.76
N ALA A 184 -4.35 -11.21 -11.06
CA ALA A 184 -3.64 -11.24 -9.78
C ALA A 184 -2.16 -10.87 -9.93
N GLY A 185 -1.53 -11.32 -11.03
CA GLY A 185 -0.17 -10.94 -11.38
C GLY A 185 -0.05 -9.45 -11.67
N ALA A 186 -0.96 -8.91 -12.49
CA ALA A 186 -1.04 -7.49 -12.79
C ALA A 186 -1.28 -6.64 -11.52
N TYR A 187 -2.17 -7.08 -10.63
CA TYR A 187 -2.41 -6.40 -9.36
C TYR A 187 -1.17 -6.43 -8.46
N SER A 188 -0.51 -7.59 -8.31
CA SER A 188 0.73 -7.71 -7.53
C SER A 188 1.84 -6.82 -8.11
N LEU A 189 1.96 -6.77 -9.44
CA LEU A 189 2.90 -5.91 -10.13
C LEU A 189 2.61 -4.42 -9.86
N GLY A 190 1.35 -4.03 -9.83
CA GLY A 190 0.93 -2.67 -9.48
C GLY A 190 1.16 -2.33 -8.01
N HIS A 191 0.98 -3.31 -7.13
CA HIS A 191 1.32 -3.20 -5.71
C HIS A 191 2.82 -2.94 -5.55
N GLY A 192 3.70 -3.78 -6.09
CA GLY A 192 5.15 -3.54 -6.08
C GLY A 192 5.54 -2.18 -6.68
N GLY A 193 4.90 -1.81 -7.80
CA GLY A 193 5.17 -0.55 -8.50
C GLY A 193 4.77 0.72 -7.73
N ASN A 194 3.76 0.66 -6.86
CA ASN A 194 3.32 1.82 -6.06
C ASN A 194 3.96 1.81 -4.66
N ASP A 195 4.01 0.65 -3.99
CA ASP A 195 4.27 0.56 -2.57
C ASP A 195 5.77 0.55 -2.22
N ALA A 196 6.59 -0.18 -2.97
CA ALA A 196 8.05 -0.17 -2.77
C ALA A 196 8.61 1.25 -2.91
N GLN A 197 8.05 2.03 -3.85
CA GLN A 197 8.45 3.40 -4.10
C GLN A 197 8.21 4.34 -2.92
N LYS A 198 7.23 4.05 -2.05
CA LYS A 198 6.96 4.88 -0.86
C LYS A 198 8.14 4.80 0.10
N THR A 199 8.63 3.60 0.36
CA THR A 199 9.81 3.38 1.21
C THR A 199 11.08 3.95 0.56
N ILE A 200 11.25 3.77 -0.76
CA ILE A 200 12.34 4.40 -1.51
C ILE A 200 12.32 5.92 -1.30
N GLY A 201 11.14 6.56 -1.35
CA GLY A 201 10.97 7.99 -1.09
C GLY A 201 11.40 8.40 0.31
N ILE A 202 11.11 7.60 1.35
CA ILE A 202 11.53 7.88 2.74
C ILE A 202 13.05 7.76 2.90
N ILE A 203 13.65 6.68 2.38
CA ILE A 203 15.11 6.50 2.42
C ILE A 203 15.78 7.65 1.68
N TRP A 204 15.25 8.04 0.52
CA TRP A 204 15.81 9.14 -0.25
C TRP A 204 15.74 10.47 0.50
N MET A 205 14.58 10.77 1.11
CA MET A 205 14.38 11.95 1.94
C MET A 205 15.36 11.99 3.12
N LEU A 206 15.59 10.84 3.79
CA LEU A 206 16.59 10.71 4.86
C LEU A 206 18.00 11.01 4.36
N LEU A 207 18.41 10.45 3.23
CA LEU A 207 19.74 10.66 2.66
C LEU A 207 19.97 12.11 2.24
N ILE A 208 18.93 12.79 1.74
CA ILE A 208 18.98 14.23 1.44
C ILE A 208 19.11 15.05 2.73
N ALA A 209 18.30 14.74 3.75
CA ALA A 209 18.30 15.46 5.02
C ALA A 209 19.64 15.36 5.78
N THR A 210 20.34 14.24 5.60
CA THR A 210 21.63 13.95 6.26
C THR A 210 22.84 14.33 5.41
N GLY A 211 22.64 14.82 4.18
CA GLY A 211 23.70 15.25 3.26
C GLY A 211 24.41 14.12 2.51
N TYR A 212 23.98 12.86 2.66
CA TYR A 212 24.50 11.72 1.88
C TYR A 212 24.01 11.71 0.43
N SER A 213 22.94 12.44 0.12
CA SER A 213 22.45 12.67 -1.24
C SER A 213 22.27 14.17 -1.49
N SER A 214 22.61 14.64 -2.69
CA SER A 214 22.31 16.02 -3.09
C SER A 214 20.79 16.27 -3.10
N ALA A 215 20.37 17.47 -2.68
CA ALA A 215 18.98 17.92 -2.81
C ALA A 215 18.53 18.04 -4.29
N THR A 216 19.48 18.21 -5.21
CA THR A 216 19.27 18.25 -6.67
C THR A 216 19.37 16.88 -7.33
N ALA A 217 19.57 15.79 -6.57
CA ALA A 217 19.59 14.46 -7.13
C ALA A 217 18.26 14.18 -7.86
N GLU A 218 18.37 13.60 -9.06
CA GLU A 218 17.23 13.23 -9.89
C GLU A 218 16.68 11.83 -9.56
N SER A 219 17.52 10.97 -8.97
CA SER A 219 17.13 9.60 -8.61
C SER A 219 17.74 9.16 -7.26
N PRO A 220 17.05 8.27 -6.52
CA PRO A 220 17.59 7.65 -5.33
C PRO A 220 18.67 6.61 -5.66
N PRO A 221 19.56 6.27 -4.71
CA PRO A 221 20.59 5.27 -4.94
C PRO A 221 20.03 3.89 -5.29
N THR A 222 20.69 3.19 -6.22
CA THR A 222 20.26 1.87 -6.71
C THR A 222 20.13 0.82 -5.61
N TRP A 223 21.01 0.85 -4.61
CA TRP A 223 20.93 -0.09 -3.48
C TRP A 223 19.64 0.08 -2.66
N ALA A 224 19.15 1.32 -2.52
CA ALA A 224 17.90 1.60 -1.80
C ALA A 224 16.71 1.08 -2.61
N ILE A 225 16.74 1.27 -3.93
CA ILE A 225 15.72 0.73 -4.85
C ILE A 225 15.65 -0.79 -4.74
N VAL A 226 16.78 -1.47 -4.95
CA VAL A 226 16.84 -2.94 -4.90
C VAL A 226 16.48 -3.45 -3.50
N GLY A 227 16.97 -2.79 -2.45
CA GLY A 227 16.67 -3.14 -1.06
C GLY A 227 15.17 -3.13 -0.75
N CYS A 228 14.45 -2.08 -1.16
CA CYS A 228 13.00 -1.99 -0.98
C CYS A 228 12.26 -3.10 -1.76
N TYR A 229 12.57 -3.28 -3.05
CA TYR A 229 11.92 -4.34 -3.85
C TYR A 229 12.19 -5.75 -3.31
N MET A 230 13.37 -6.00 -2.73
CA MET A 230 13.67 -7.25 -2.03
C MET A 230 12.88 -7.37 -0.72
N ALA A 231 12.80 -6.28 0.07
CA ALA A 231 12.10 -6.26 1.34
C ALA A 231 10.59 -6.51 1.18
N ILE A 232 9.93 -5.77 0.27
CA ILE A 232 8.49 -5.95 0.00
C ILE A 232 8.18 -7.36 -0.52
N ALA A 233 9.01 -7.90 -1.43
CA ALA A 233 8.83 -9.24 -1.96
C ALA A 233 9.02 -10.30 -0.86
N ALA A 234 10.04 -10.15 -0.02
CA ALA A 234 10.28 -11.02 1.13
C ALA A 234 9.10 -10.96 2.11
N GLY A 235 8.58 -9.78 2.42
CA GLY A 235 7.40 -9.58 3.26
C GLY A 235 6.17 -10.32 2.73
N THR A 236 5.93 -10.22 1.43
CA THR A 236 4.81 -10.90 0.77
C THR A 236 4.85 -12.41 0.90
N MET A 237 6.05 -13.01 0.97
CA MET A 237 6.18 -14.45 1.19
C MET A 237 5.58 -14.93 2.52
N PHE A 238 5.51 -14.06 3.54
CA PHE A 238 4.95 -14.40 4.87
C PHE A 238 3.41 -14.33 4.91
N GLY A 239 2.78 -13.76 3.88
CA GLY A 239 1.39 -14.04 3.51
C GLY A 239 0.26 -13.43 4.35
N GLY A 240 0.51 -12.60 5.37
CA GLY A 240 -0.51 -11.74 5.98
C GLY A 240 -1.83 -12.40 6.38
N TRP A 241 -1.82 -13.69 6.78
CA TRP A 241 -2.98 -14.58 6.72
C TRP A 241 -4.23 -14.11 7.50
N ARG A 242 -4.06 -13.34 8.57
CA ARG A 242 -5.17 -12.76 9.34
C ARG A 242 -6.01 -11.82 8.46
N ILE A 243 -5.36 -11.00 7.65
CA ILE A 243 -6.00 -10.04 6.73
C ILE A 243 -6.53 -10.76 5.49
N VAL A 244 -5.78 -11.73 4.95
CA VAL A 244 -6.22 -12.59 3.84
C VAL A 244 -7.60 -13.20 4.14
N LYS A 245 -7.79 -13.74 5.35
CA LYS A 245 -9.08 -14.31 5.78
C LYS A 245 -10.19 -13.27 5.80
N THR A 246 -9.93 -12.06 6.29
CA THR A 246 -10.92 -10.98 6.31
C THR A 246 -11.31 -10.56 4.89
N MET A 247 -10.32 -10.28 4.04
CA MET A 247 -10.52 -9.80 2.66
C MET A 247 -11.18 -10.86 1.76
N GLY A 248 -10.75 -12.12 1.85
CA GLY A 248 -11.20 -13.17 0.94
C GLY A 248 -12.52 -13.85 1.32
N GLN A 249 -12.95 -13.75 2.59
CA GLN A 249 -14.11 -14.51 3.08
C GLN A 249 -15.18 -13.66 3.77
N LYS A 250 -14.82 -12.51 4.37
CA LYS A 250 -15.76 -11.75 5.21
C LYS A 250 -16.48 -10.62 4.48
N ILE A 251 -16.00 -10.16 3.32
CA ILE A 251 -16.62 -9.03 2.60
C ILE A 251 -17.69 -9.54 1.62
N THR A 252 -17.29 -10.38 0.66
CA THR A 252 -18.18 -11.01 -0.32
C THR A 252 -17.57 -12.32 -0.79
N LYS A 253 -18.41 -13.30 -1.13
CA LYS A 253 -17.94 -14.60 -1.64
C LYS A 253 -17.73 -14.51 -3.15
N LEU A 254 -16.47 -14.50 -3.57
CA LEU A 254 -16.11 -14.40 -4.98
C LEU A 254 -16.01 -15.77 -5.66
N LYS A 255 -16.40 -15.79 -6.95
CA LYS A 255 -16.06 -16.85 -7.91
C LYS A 255 -14.84 -16.39 -8.73
N PRO A 256 -14.12 -17.27 -9.45
CA PRO A 256 -12.95 -16.88 -10.25
C PRO A 256 -13.19 -15.67 -11.18
N VAL A 257 -14.36 -15.62 -11.83
CA VAL A 257 -14.75 -14.46 -12.67
C VAL A 257 -14.85 -13.15 -11.87
N GLY A 258 -15.36 -13.20 -10.63
CA GLY A 258 -15.46 -12.04 -9.76
C GLY A 258 -14.08 -11.62 -9.22
N GLY A 259 -13.23 -12.60 -8.88
CA GLY A 259 -11.83 -12.36 -8.52
C GLY A 259 -11.09 -11.64 -9.64
N PHE A 260 -11.18 -12.15 -10.88
CA PHE A 260 -10.62 -11.52 -12.06
C PHE A 260 -11.10 -10.07 -12.25
N CYS A 261 -12.41 -9.82 -12.11
CA CYS A 261 -12.96 -8.47 -12.28
C CYS A 261 -12.45 -7.51 -11.20
N ALA A 262 -12.40 -7.96 -9.94
CA ALA A 262 -11.94 -7.14 -8.81
C ALA A 262 -10.44 -6.82 -8.93
N GLU A 263 -9.62 -7.83 -9.19
CA GLU A 263 -8.17 -7.68 -9.37
C GLU A 263 -7.84 -6.80 -10.58
N THR A 264 -8.54 -6.97 -11.71
CA THR A 264 -8.32 -6.13 -12.91
C THR A 264 -8.72 -4.68 -12.67
N GLY A 265 -9.90 -4.44 -12.06
CA GLY A 265 -10.34 -3.09 -11.72
C GLY A 265 -9.41 -2.41 -10.69
N GLY A 266 -8.89 -3.19 -9.75
CA GLY A 266 -7.89 -2.73 -8.80
C GLY A 266 -6.54 -2.43 -9.47
N ALA A 267 -6.05 -3.32 -10.33
CA ALA A 267 -4.79 -3.17 -11.05
C ALA A 267 -4.80 -1.95 -11.97
N LEU A 268 -5.91 -1.71 -12.68
CA LEU A 268 -6.10 -0.51 -13.49
C LEU A 268 -5.99 0.76 -12.64
N THR A 269 -6.64 0.78 -11.47
CA THR A 269 -6.55 1.91 -10.54
C THR A 269 -5.09 2.14 -10.11
N LEU A 270 -4.37 1.07 -9.75
CA LEU A 270 -2.96 1.16 -9.32
C LEU A 270 -2.05 1.63 -10.45
N PHE A 271 -2.19 1.09 -11.66
CA PHE A 271 -1.36 1.50 -12.80
C PHE A 271 -1.60 2.96 -13.17
N LEU A 272 -2.85 3.42 -13.18
CA LEU A 272 -3.18 4.82 -13.41
C LEU A 272 -2.58 5.72 -12.33
N ALA A 273 -2.72 5.35 -11.06
CA ALA A 273 -2.17 6.11 -9.96
C ALA A 273 -0.63 6.18 -10.00
N THR A 274 0.03 5.04 -10.23
CA THR A 274 1.49 4.96 -10.35
C THR A 274 2.00 5.76 -11.55
N ALA A 275 1.31 5.71 -12.70
CA ALA A 275 1.65 6.52 -13.88
C ALA A 275 1.55 8.02 -13.61
N LEU A 276 0.57 8.43 -12.80
CA LEU A 276 0.41 9.82 -12.34
C LEU A 276 1.34 10.18 -11.16
N GLY A 277 2.17 9.24 -10.69
CA GLY A 277 3.06 9.43 -9.53
C GLY A 277 2.32 9.62 -8.20
N ILE A 278 1.06 9.19 -8.10
CA ILE A 278 0.23 9.37 -6.91
C ILE A 278 0.40 8.16 -5.98
N PRO A 279 0.84 8.36 -4.72
CA PRO A 279 0.84 7.30 -3.73
C PRO A 279 -0.60 6.97 -3.36
N VAL A 280 -1.04 5.74 -3.65
CA VAL A 280 -2.42 5.30 -3.39
C VAL A 280 -2.44 4.06 -2.50
N SER A 281 -3.55 3.86 -1.80
CA SER A 281 -3.76 2.66 -1.00
C SER A 281 -4.22 1.50 -1.87
N THR A 282 -3.39 0.46 -1.93
CA THR A 282 -3.73 -0.80 -2.60
C THR A 282 -4.90 -1.47 -1.88
N THR A 283 -4.86 -1.53 -0.54
CA THR A 283 -5.93 -2.07 0.31
C THR A 283 -7.29 -1.42 0.06
N HIS A 284 -7.34 -0.09 -0.06
CA HIS A 284 -8.61 0.60 -0.35
C HIS A 284 -9.11 0.28 -1.76
N THR A 285 -8.19 0.32 -2.72
CA THR A 285 -8.48 0.06 -4.13
C THR A 285 -9.08 -1.33 -4.35
N ILE A 286 -8.45 -2.39 -3.81
CA ILE A 286 -8.98 -3.75 -3.98
C ILE A 286 -10.22 -3.99 -3.13
N THR A 287 -10.30 -3.45 -1.92
CA THR A 287 -11.51 -3.57 -1.08
C THR A 287 -12.70 -2.95 -1.80
N GLY A 288 -12.53 -1.75 -2.37
CA GLY A 288 -13.51 -1.09 -3.20
C GLY A 288 -13.93 -1.96 -4.39
N ALA A 289 -12.96 -2.51 -5.14
CA ALA A 289 -13.23 -3.38 -6.28
C ALA A 289 -13.98 -4.68 -5.91
N ILE A 290 -13.62 -5.31 -4.80
CA ILE A 290 -14.30 -6.49 -4.26
C ILE A 290 -15.75 -6.14 -3.90
N VAL A 291 -15.97 -5.02 -3.20
CA VAL A 291 -17.31 -4.54 -2.85
C VAL A 291 -18.13 -4.22 -4.10
N GLY A 292 -17.55 -3.56 -5.11
CA GLY A 292 -18.21 -3.23 -6.37
C GLY A 292 -18.62 -4.46 -7.19
N VAL A 293 -17.74 -5.45 -7.29
CA VAL A 293 -18.06 -6.74 -7.92
C VAL A 293 -19.19 -7.45 -7.17
N GLY A 294 -19.16 -7.40 -5.83
CA GLY A 294 -20.21 -7.96 -4.99
C GLY A 294 -21.57 -7.29 -5.21
N SER A 295 -21.61 -5.96 -5.16
CA SER A 295 -22.85 -5.17 -5.30
C SER A 295 -23.46 -5.29 -6.68
N THR A 296 -22.64 -5.38 -7.73
CA THR A 296 -23.09 -5.57 -9.13
C THR A 296 -23.85 -6.87 -9.32
N ARG A 297 -23.53 -7.92 -8.56
CA ARG A 297 -24.35 -9.15 -8.57
C ARG A 297 -25.66 -8.92 -7.83
N ARG A 298 -25.55 -8.57 -6.54
CA ARG A 298 -26.67 -8.24 -5.65
C ARG A 298 -26.12 -7.40 -4.49
N ALA A 299 -26.79 -6.31 -4.13
CA ALA A 299 -26.39 -5.49 -2.98
C ALA A 299 -26.32 -6.31 -1.67
N SER A 300 -27.19 -7.31 -1.50
CA SER A 300 -27.21 -8.20 -0.32
C SER A 300 -26.06 -9.22 -0.29
N ALA A 301 -25.29 -9.39 -1.37
CA ALA A 301 -24.13 -10.26 -1.39
C ALA A 301 -22.92 -9.66 -0.65
N VAL A 302 -22.94 -8.35 -0.38
CA VAL A 302 -21.90 -7.64 0.37
C VAL A 302 -22.30 -7.58 1.84
N ARG A 303 -21.37 -7.93 2.74
CA ARG A 303 -21.54 -7.75 4.18
C ARG A 303 -21.23 -6.30 4.58
N TRP A 304 -22.22 -5.41 4.43
CA TRP A 304 -22.06 -3.96 4.66
C TRP A 304 -21.54 -3.60 6.05
N GLY A 305 -21.88 -4.34 7.10
CA GLY A 305 -21.31 -4.13 8.43
C GLY A 305 -19.79 -4.33 8.48
N VAL A 306 -19.26 -5.30 7.75
CA VAL A 306 -17.80 -5.52 7.63
C VAL A 306 -17.17 -4.41 6.80
N ALA A 307 -17.78 -4.03 5.67
CA ALA A 307 -17.29 -2.94 4.83
C ALA A 307 -17.24 -1.60 5.59
N GLY A 308 -18.28 -1.30 6.39
CA GLY A 308 -18.32 -0.10 7.25
C GLY A 308 -17.22 -0.09 8.31
N ASN A 309 -16.99 -1.23 8.98
CA ASN A 309 -15.90 -1.34 9.97
C ASN A 309 -14.52 -1.12 9.33
N ILE A 310 -14.34 -1.56 8.08
CA ILE A 310 -13.10 -1.33 7.32
C ILE A 310 -12.91 0.16 7.02
N ILE A 311 -13.96 0.87 6.58
CA ILE A 311 -13.90 2.32 6.34
C ILE A 311 -13.52 3.09 7.62
N TRP A 312 -14.10 2.72 8.77
CA TRP A 312 -13.73 3.32 10.04
C TRP A 312 -12.26 3.08 10.40
N ALA A 313 -11.75 1.88 10.15
CA ALA A 313 -10.33 1.59 10.34
C ALA A 313 -9.43 2.45 9.43
N TRP A 314 -9.86 2.74 8.21
CA TRP A 314 -9.12 3.62 7.29
C TRP A 314 -9.08 5.06 7.78
N ILE A 315 -10.21 5.60 8.24
CA ILE A 315 -10.28 6.95 8.81
C ILE A 315 -9.40 7.06 10.07
N LEU A 316 -9.42 6.04 10.94
CA LEU A 316 -8.64 6.00 12.17
C LEU A 316 -7.13 5.82 11.93
N THR A 317 -6.74 5.29 10.77
CA THR A 317 -5.33 4.95 10.49
C THR A 317 -4.41 6.16 10.56
N ILE A 318 -4.79 7.29 9.93
CA ILE A 318 -3.98 8.52 9.94
C ILE A 318 -3.81 9.08 11.37
N PRO A 319 -4.88 9.38 12.14
CA PRO A 319 -4.73 9.97 13.46
C PRO A 319 -4.01 9.02 14.44
N ALA A 320 -4.27 7.71 14.36
CA ALA A 320 -3.62 6.76 15.24
C ALA A 320 -2.11 6.62 14.95
N SER A 321 -1.70 6.50 13.68
CA SER A 321 -0.27 6.46 13.36
C SER A 321 0.42 7.80 13.60
N ALA A 322 -0.27 8.92 13.39
CA ALA A 322 0.24 10.26 13.71
C ALA A 322 0.49 10.43 15.22
N PHE A 323 -0.43 9.96 16.06
CA PHE A 323 -0.27 10.02 17.51
C PHE A 323 0.96 9.22 17.97
N VAL A 324 1.11 7.99 17.49
CA VAL A 324 2.28 7.16 17.82
C VAL A 324 3.56 7.80 17.29
N ALA A 325 3.54 8.35 16.08
CA ALA A 325 4.71 9.01 15.50
C ALA A 325 5.14 10.27 16.26
N ALA A 326 4.19 11.05 16.76
CA ALA A 326 4.49 12.21 17.60
C ALA A 326 5.21 11.79 18.89
N ILE A 327 4.75 10.73 19.55
CA ILE A 327 5.41 10.17 20.74
C ILE A 327 6.81 9.66 20.39
N ALA A 328 6.93 8.88 19.31
CA ALA A 328 8.20 8.32 18.88
C ALA A 328 9.23 9.40 18.49
N TYR A 329 8.77 10.53 17.93
CA TYR A 329 9.61 11.70 17.70
C TYR A 329 10.22 12.23 19.01
N TRP A 330 9.41 12.47 20.05
CA TRP A 330 9.93 12.92 21.36
C TRP A 330 10.88 11.92 22.00
N VAL A 331 10.58 10.62 21.87
CA VAL A 331 11.46 9.55 22.36
C VAL A 331 12.80 9.58 21.63
N SER A 332 12.82 9.79 20.31
CA SER A 332 14.06 9.80 19.55
C SER A 332 15.02 10.91 19.99
N LEU A 333 14.50 12.07 20.41
CA LEU A 333 15.30 13.18 20.96
C LEU A 333 16.06 12.81 22.24
N GLN A 334 15.66 11.74 22.93
CA GLN A 334 16.34 11.22 24.13
C GLN A 334 17.32 10.08 23.81
N ILE A 335 17.25 9.50 22.61
CA ILE A 335 18.08 8.35 22.21
C ILE A 335 19.31 8.82 21.42
N PHE A 336 19.13 9.74 20.48
CA PHE A 336 20.19 10.23 19.60
C PHE A 336 19.98 11.67 19.12
#